data_AF-A0A6M8U4V7-F1
#
_entry.id   AF-A0A6M8U4V7-F1
#
_cell.length_a   1.000
_cell.length_b   1.000
_cell.length_c   1.000
_cell.angle_alpha   90.00
_cell.angle_beta   90.00
_cell.angle_gamma   90.00
#
_symmetry.space_group_name_H-M   'P 1'
#
loop_
_entity.id
_entity.type
_entity.pdbx_description
1 polymer ?
#
loop_
_entity_poly.entity_id
_entity_poly.type
_entity_poly.pdbx_seq_one_letter_code
_entity_poly.pdbx_strand_id
1 'polypeptide(L)'
;MSHYPAIGWYGKLPSAGDFLQRRFPDALTKQWTHWFQVGLLNWQKSEEQRAGEARQFSNAPVWNFVVPPMLGGQLVQMGCLLPARDSVGRQYPICALCSFTPAEWNPQQLALAGEWYQQLGRTLLHAVRNGYSVEQLDQALLAIPAPPVPDEEGRSDIFDVIGYGDNVSTLSWKQASDCFDPQQYTSFWWTNQTDGYPLYTHVHSGNFTSQLFSLLFDPAGGARPGRHGLYPPMFE
;
A
#
# COMPACT_ATOMS: atom_id res chain seq x y z
N MET A 1 25.38 11.33 -5.61
CA MET A 1 24.62 10.95 -4.40
C MET A 1 23.16 10.87 -4.80
N SER A 2 22.60 9.67 -4.90
CA SER A 2 21.19 9.49 -5.21
C SER A 2 20.37 10.00 -4.02
N HIS A 3 19.63 11.09 -4.20
CA HIS A 3 18.71 11.59 -3.19
C HIS A 3 17.51 10.64 -3.14
N TYR A 4 17.38 9.85 -2.08
CA TYR A 4 16.21 9.00 -1.91
C TYR A 4 14.99 9.82 -1.48
N PRO A 5 13.80 9.50 -2.03
CA PRO A 5 12.58 10.13 -1.60
C PRO A 5 12.29 9.72 -0.14
N ALA A 6 12.30 10.68 0.76
CA ALA A 6 11.87 10.47 2.14
C ALA A 6 10.41 10.01 2.18
N ILE A 7 10.05 9.19 3.18
CA ILE A 7 8.68 8.72 3.37
C ILE A 7 7.76 9.92 3.63
N GLY A 8 6.75 10.05 2.77
CA GLY A 8 5.63 10.98 2.92
C GLY A 8 4.38 10.26 3.40
N TRP A 9 3.47 10.96 4.06
CA TRP A 9 2.21 10.38 4.54
C TRP A 9 1.06 11.38 4.52
N TYR A 10 -0.16 10.84 4.37
CA TYR A 10 -1.40 11.58 4.29
C TYR A 10 -2.54 10.80 4.96
N GLY A 11 -3.41 11.50 5.69
CA GLY A 11 -4.63 10.91 6.24
C GLY A 11 -5.05 11.53 7.57
N LYS A 12 -5.63 10.70 8.45
CA LYS A 12 -6.02 11.10 9.81
C LYS A 12 -5.32 10.27 10.87
N LEU A 13 -5.07 10.90 12.01
CA LEU A 13 -4.54 10.27 13.20
C LEU A 13 -5.50 10.47 14.38
N PRO A 14 -5.62 9.51 15.31
CA PRO A 14 -6.49 9.66 16.48
C PRO A 14 -6.13 10.84 17.39
N SER A 15 -4.92 11.37 17.28
CA SER A 15 -4.43 12.52 18.05
C SER A 15 -4.83 13.88 17.47
N ALA A 16 -5.39 13.95 16.27
CA ALA A 16 -5.70 15.19 15.57
C ALA A 16 -7.11 15.19 14.97
N GLY A 17 -7.74 16.38 14.88
CA GLY A 17 -9.07 16.55 14.30
C GLY A 17 -9.10 16.76 12.78
N ASP A 18 -8.00 17.30 12.24
CA ASP A 18 -7.87 17.69 10.84
C ASP A 18 -7.19 16.64 9.97
N PHE A 19 -7.21 16.86 8.66
CA PHE A 19 -6.39 16.09 7.72
C PHE A 19 -4.93 16.49 7.86
N LEU A 20 -4.06 15.50 7.88
CA LEU A 20 -2.63 15.67 8.06
C LEU A 20 -1.88 15.23 6.81
N GLN A 21 -0.82 15.96 6.49
CA GLN A 21 0.06 15.68 5.37
C GLN A 21 1.50 16.06 5.73
N ARG A 22 2.46 15.16 5.48
CA ARG A 22 3.90 15.47 5.59
C ARG A 22 4.63 14.83 4.42
N ARG A 23 5.38 15.62 3.65
CA ARG A 23 6.18 15.18 2.49
C ARG A 23 5.41 14.32 1.48
N PHE A 24 4.08 14.34 1.51
CA PHE A 24 3.26 13.62 0.55
C PHE A 24 3.30 14.41 -0.76
N PRO A 25 3.66 13.78 -1.90
CA PRO A 25 3.82 14.50 -3.16
C PRO A 25 2.52 15.16 -3.61
N ASP A 26 2.56 16.47 -3.92
CA ASP A 26 1.38 17.23 -4.33
C ASP A 26 0.71 16.67 -5.60
N ALA A 27 1.52 16.08 -6.50
CA ALA A 27 1.02 15.38 -7.69
C ALA A 27 0.10 14.18 -7.36
N LEU A 28 0.25 13.59 -6.17
CA LEU A 28 -0.54 12.43 -5.72
C LEU A 28 -1.70 12.85 -4.82
N THR A 29 -1.56 13.94 -4.06
CA THR A 29 -2.51 14.38 -3.02
C THR A 29 -3.95 14.41 -3.52
N LYS A 30 -4.19 15.03 -4.69
CA LYS A 30 -5.55 15.19 -5.24
C LYS A 30 -6.21 13.83 -5.52
N GLN A 31 -5.47 12.89 -6.09
CA GLN A 31 -5.99 11.58 -6.46
C GLN A 31 -6.32 10.73 -5.22
N TRP A 32 -5.41 10.68 -4.25
CA TRP A 32 -5.61 9.94 -3.00
C TRP A 32 -6.74 10.53 -2.15
N THR A 33 -6.78 11.86 -2.00
CA THR A 33 -7.85 12.55 -1.27
C THR A 33 -9.21 12.25 -1.89
N HIS A 34 -9.33 12.38 -3.21
CA HIS A 34 -10.58 12.11 -3.91
C HIS A 34 -11.00 10.64 -3.77
N TRP A 35 -10.06 9.71 -3.93
CA TRP A 35 -10.34 8.29 -3.79
C TRP A 35 -10.82 7.91 -2.40
N PHE A 36 -10.18 8.41 -1.33
CA PHE A 36 -10.62 8.18 0.04
C PHE A 36 -12.01 8.75 0.32
N GLN A 37 -12.30 9.96 -0.15
CA GLN A 37 -13.61 10.59 0.04
C GLN A 37 -14.73 9.81 -0.65
N VAL A 38 -14.54 9.45 -1.92
CA VAL A 38 -15.53 8.66 -2.69
C VAL A 38 -15.66 7.25 -2.11
N GLY A 39 -14.55 6.65 -1.68
CA GLY A 39 -14.52 5.33 -1.04
C GLY A 39 -15.34 5.29 0.25
N LEU A 40 -15.09 6.22 1.17
CA LEU A 40 -15.81 6.32 2.45
C LEU A 40 -17.30 6.61 2.25
N LEU A 41 -17.66 7.47 1.31
CA LEU A 41 -19.06 7.76 1.03
C LEU A 41 -19.81 6.52 0.52
N ASN A 42 -19.16 5.69 -0.30
CA ASN A 42 -19.74 4.42 -0.75
C ASN A 42 -19.74 3.36 0.34
N TRP A 43 -18.71 3.34 1.19
CA TRP A 43 -18.65 2.48 2.37
C TRP A 43 -19.85 2.72 3.28
N GLN A 44 -20.07 3.98 3.69
CA GLN A 44 -21.17 4.38 4.57
C GLN A 44 -22.55 4.00 4.01
N LYS A 45 -22.79 4.29 2.72
CA LYS A 45 -24.02 3.87 2.03
C LYS A 45 -24.23 2.36 2.05
N SER A 46 -23.15 1.59 1.90
CA SER A 46 -23.22 0.13 1.91
C SER A 46 -23.46 -0.43 3.31
N GLU A 47 -22.93 0.21 4.37
CA GLU A 47 -23.21 -0.17 5.76
C GLU A 47 -24.68 0.07 6.12
N GLU A 48 -25.24 1.23 5.74
CA GLU A 48 -26.66 1.55 5.96
C GLU A 48 -27.62 0.53 5.33
N GLN A 49 -27.22 -0.08 4.21
CA GLN A 49 -28.00 -1.08 3.49
C GLN A 49 -27.82 -2.51 4.02
N ARG A 50 -26.76 -2.78 4.79
CA ARG A 50 -26.48 -4.10 5.36
C ARG A 50 -27.20 -4.25 6.70
N ALA A 51 -28.38 -4.87 6.68
CA ALA A 51 -29.09 -5.28 7.89
C ALA A 51 -28.37 -6.46 8.56
N GLY A 52 -27.30 -6.23 9.32
CA GLY A 52 -26.57 -7.30 10.04
C GLY A 52 -25.15 -6.95 10.52
N GLU A 53 -24.32 -7.98 10.70
CA GLU A 53 -22.91 -7.95 11.12
C GLU A 53 -21.99 -7.29 10.05
N ALA A 54 -22.18 -6.00 9.78
CA ALA A 54 -21.24 -5.26 8.95
C ALA A 54 -19.86 -5.24 9.66
N ARG A 55 -18.81 -5.69 8.96
CA ARG A 55 -17.44 -5.60 9.47
C ARG A 55 -17.08 -4.13 9.62
N GLN A 56 -16.61 -3.76 10.80
CA GLN A 56 -16.22 -2.39 11.10
C GLN A 56 -15.05 -1.95 10.21
N PHE A 57 -15.09 -0.70 9.73
CA PHE A 57 -14.00 -0.08 8.97
C PHE A 57 -12.62 -0.24 9.66
N SER A 58 -12.58 -0.13 10.99
CA SER A 58 -11.36 -0.28 11.81
C SER A 58 -10.76 -1.68 11.78
N ASN A 59 -11.52 -2.68 11.34
CA ASN A 59 -11.03 -4.05 11.25
C ASN A 59 -10.32 -4.32 9.93
N ALA A 60 -10.38 -3.42 8.94
CA ALA A 60 -9.65 -3.61 7.69
C ALA A 60 -8.14 -3.79 7.94
N PRO A 61 -7.47 -4.64 7.14
CA PRO A 61 -6.06 -4.93 7.37
C PRO A 61 -5.15 -3.77 6.96
N VAL A 62 -3.90 -3.85 7.39
CA VAL A 62 -2.79 -3.07 6.84
C VAL A 62 -2.47 -3.63 5.45
N TRP A 63 -2.61 -2.79 4.44
CA TRP A 63 -2.28 -3.10 3.06
C TRP A 63 -0.93 -2.50 2.68
N ASN A 64 -0.10 -3.30 2.03
CA ASN A 64 0.97 -2.84 1.17
C ASN A 64 0.43 -2.55 -0.22
N PHE A 65 1.05 -1.62 -0.91
CA PHE A 65 0.78 -1.36 -2.31
C PHE A 65 2.04 -1.03 -3.10
N VAL A 66 1.97 -1.35 -4.39
CA VAL A 66 2.76 -0.69 -5.43
C VAL A 66 1.82 -0.22 -6.54
N VAL A 67 1.91 1.05 -6.89
CA VAL A 67 1.03 1.72 -7.86
C VAL A 67 1.90 2.38 -8.92
N PRO A 68 1.64 2.15 -10.22
CA PRO A 68 2.40 2.78 -11.29
C PRO A 68 2.00 4.26 -11.43
N PRO A 69 2.73 5.04 -12.23
CA PRO A 69 2.27 6.34 -12.72
C PRO A 69 0.81 6.29 -13.20
N MET A 70 0.03 7.26 -12.74
CA MET A 70 -1.39 7.38 -13.07
C MET A 70 -1.64 8.67 -13.84
N LEU A 71 -2.83 8.82 -14.42
CA LEU A 71 -3.19 10.01 -15.21
C LEU A 71 -3.03 11.34 -14.45
N GLY A 72 -3.03 11.32 -13.12
CA GLY A 72 -2.82 12.49 -12.27
C GLY A 72 -1.39 12.72 -11.78
N GLY A 73 -0.48 11.75 -11.93
CA GLY A 73 0.87 11.82 -11.35
C GLY A 73 1.84 10.85 -12.01
N GLN A 74 3.01 11.36 -12.41
CA GLN A 74 4.08 10.60 -13.07
C GLN A 74 5.05 9.98 -12.06
N LEU A 75 4.51 9.35 -11.02
CA LEU A 75 5.30 8.76 -9.95
C LEU A 75 4.87 7.31 -9.72
N VAL A 76 5.85 6.41 -9.64
CA VAL A 76 5.68 5.09 -9.05
C VAL A 76 5.55 5.26 -7.54
N GLN A 77 4.63 4.55 -6.92
CA GLN A 77 4.27 4.72 -5.52
C GLN A 77 4.39 3.38 -4.81
N MET A 78 5.22 3.31 -3.77
CA MET A 78 5.34 2.15 -2.89
C MET A 78 4.95 2.58 -1.49
N GLY A 79 4.08 1.85 -0.82
CA GLY A 79 3.66 2.27 0.51
C GLY A 79 2.67 1.36 1.22
N CYS A 80 2.18 1.84 2.37
CA CYS A 80 1.20 1.16 3.18
C CYS A 80 -0.05 2.02 3.39
N LEU A 81 -1.19 1.37 3.53
CA LEU A 81 -2.52 1.95 3.76
C LEU A 81 -3.23 1.14 4.86
N LEU A 82 -3.90 1.81 5.80
CA LEU A 82 -4.71 1.14 6.82
C LEU A 82 -5.89 2.01 7.27
N PRO A 83 -6.92 1.45 7.92
CA PRO A 83 -7.98 2.26 8.50
C PRO A 83 -7.47 3.09 9.69
N ALA A 84 -7.94 4.32 9.79
CA ALA A 84 -7.72 5.19 10.94
C ALA A 84 -8.99 5.98 11.27
N ARG A 85 -8.85 6.91 12.21
CA ARG A 85 -9.88 7.86 12.64
C ARG A 85 -9.23 9.12 13.17
N ASP A 86 -9.97 10.22 13.21
CA ASP A 86 -9.55 11.41 13.97
C ASP A 86 -9.89 11.33 15.46
N SER A 87 -9.53 12.39 16.19
CA SER A 87 -9.79 12.55 17.62
C SER A 87 -11.28 12.54 18.02
N VAL A 88 -12.20 12.77 17.07
CA VAL A 88 -13.66 12.72 17.32
C VAL A 88 -14.28 11.41 16.82
N GLY A 89 -13.47 10.47 16.33
CA GLY A 89 -13.90 9.12 15.94
C GLY A 89 -14.41 8.99 14.49
N ARG A 90 -14.29 10.03 13.65
CA ARG A 90 -14.68 9.94 12.23
C ARG A 90 -13.68 9.07 11.49
N GLN A 91 -14.19 8.05 10.80
CA GLN A 91 -13.40 7.10 10.01
C GLN A 91 -12.73 7.80 8.84
N TYR A 92 -11.43 7.57 8.68
CA TYR A 92 -10.69 7.99 7.50
C TYR A 92 -9.38 7.20 7.40
N PRO A 93 -8.94 6.78 6.20
CA PRO A 93 -7.68 6.06 6.07
C PRO A 93 -6.45 6.93 6.41
N ILE A 94 -5.33 6.26 6.62
CA ILE A 94 -4.00 6.86 6.55
C ILE A 94 -3.12 6.03 5.63
N CYS A 95 -2.32 6.72 4.81
CA CYS A 95 -1.30 6.07 3.99
C CYS A 95 0.06 6.75 4.16
N ALA A 96 1.12 5.97 4.02
CA ALA A 96 2.48 6.46 3.86
C ALA A 96 3.15 5.78 2.68
N LEU A 97 3.98 6.54 1.96
CA LEU A 97 4.62 6.09 0.73
C LEU A 97 5.98 6.73 0.49
N CYS A 98 6.79 6.02 -0.29
CA CYS A 98 7.86 6.59 -1.09
C CYS A 98 7.38 6.67 -2.54
N SER A 99 7.85 7.68 -3.26
CA SER A 99 7.49 7.90 -4.66
C SER A 99 8.73 8.11 -5.51
N PHE A 100 8.75 7.50 -6.69
CA PHE A 100 9.89 7.51 -7.61
C PHE A 100 9.45 8.00 -8.97
N THR A 101 10.28 8.82 -9.62
CA THR A 101 10.10 9.06 -11.05
C THR A 101 10.38 7.78 -11.84
N PRO A 102 9.86 7.63 -13.08
CA PRO A 102 10.19 6.48 -13.92
C PRO A 102 11.70 6.29 -14.15
N ALA A 103 12.48 7.37 -14.10
CA ALA A 103 13.93 7.32 -14.25
C ALA A 103 14.66 6.80 -12.99
N GLU A 104 14.09 7.01 -11.80
CA GLU A 104 14.63 6.51 -10.53
C GLU A 104 14.14 5.08 -10.20
N TRP A 105 13.17 4.57 -10.97
CA TRP A 105 12.57 3.28 -10.70
C TRP A 105 13.46 2.10 -11.13
N ASN A 106 13.81 1.24 -10.18
CA ASN A 106 14.43 -0.06 -10.42
C ASN A 106 13.48 -1.19 -9.94
N PRO A 107 13.05 -2.15 -10.79
CA PRO A 107 12.18 -3.26 -10.39
C PRO A 107 12.73 -4.13 -9.25
N GLN A 108 14.06 -4.31 -9.16
CA GLN A 108 14.66 -5.10 -8.09
C GLN A 108 14.51 -4.44 -6.71
N GLN A 109 14.34 -3.11 -6.64
CA GLN A 109 14.06 -2.42 -5.38
C GLN A 109 12.75 -2.93 -4.75
N LEU A 110 11.74 -3.24 -5.59
CA LEU A 110 10.46 -3.77 -5.13
C LEU A 110 10.62 -5.19 -4.61
N ALA A 111 11.37 -6.04 -5.32
CA ALA A 111 11.64 -7.42 -4.91
C ALA A 111 12.33 -7.49 -3.53
N LEU A 112 13.23 -6.55 -3.24
CA LEU A 112 14.00 -6.52 -1.99
C LEU A 112 13.33 -5.70 -0.86
N ALA A 113 12.20 -5.04 -1.11
CA ALA A 113 11.54 -4.15 -0.14
C ALA A 113 10.69 -4.85 0.94
N GLY A 114 10.81 -6.17 1.13
CA GLY A 114 9.98 -6.94 2.07
C GLY A 114 10.04 -6.42 3.50
N GLU A 115 11.25 -6.27 4.05
CA GLU A 115 11.45 -5.72 5.40
C GLU A 115 11.00 -4.27 5.51
N TRP A 116 11.22 -3.46 4.46
CA TRP A 116 10.79 -2.07 4.42
C TRP A 116 9.26 -1.96 4.52
N TYR A 117 8.51 -2.75 3.74
CA TYR A 117 7.06 -2.80 3.85
C TYR A 117 6.61 -3.23 5.25
N GLN A 118 7.22 -4.28 5.81
CA GLN A 118 6.90 -4.75 7.18
C GLN A 118 7.11 -3.64 8.22
N GLN A 119 8.24 -2.94 8.16
CA GLN A 119 8.55 -1.86 9.09
C GLN A 119 7.62 -0.66 8.91
N LEU A 120 7.30 -0.28 7.67
CA LEU A 120 6.37 0.81 7.35
C LEU A 120 4.96 0.51 7.87
N GLY A 121 4.42 -0.66 7.53
CA GLY A 121 3.11 -1.11 7.97
C GLY A 121 3.00 -1.19 9.49
N ARG A 122 4.00 -1.78 10.15
CA ARG A 122 4.09 -1.84 11.61
C ARG A 122 4.11 -0.44 12.23
N THR A 123 4.93 0.47 11.71
CA THR A 123 5.07 1.83 12.24
C THR A 123 3.76 2.61 12.15
N LEU A 124 3.07 2.55 11.01
CA LEU A 124 1.76 3.17 10.84
C LEU A 124 0.71 2.56 11.77
N LEU A 125 0.68 1.23 11.89
CA LEU A 125 -0.26 0.53 12.77
C LEU A 125 -0.05 0.93 14.24
N HIS A 126 1.19 1.00 14.71
CA HIS A 126 1.51 1.47 16.05
C HIS A 126 1.11 2.92 16.27
N ALA A 127 1.32 3.80 15.28
CA ALA A 127 0.94 5.19 15.39
C ALA A 127 -0.58 5.37 15.55
N VAL A 128 -1.38 4.62 14.78
CA VAL A 128 -2.85 4.66 14.89
C VAL A 128 -3.32 4.01 16.19
N ARG A 129 -2.80 2.84 16.58
CA ARG A 129 -3.25 2.13 17.80
C ARG A 129 -2.88 2.85 19.09
N ASN A 130 -1.70 3.46 19.14
CA ASN A 130 -1.19 4.12 20.35
C ASN A 130 -1.45 5.64 20.36
N GLY A 131 -2.12 6.18 19.33
CA GLY A 131 -2.47 7.61 19.28
C GLY A 131 -1.27 8.55 19.20
N TYR A 132 -0.28 8.23 18.37
CA TYR A 132 0.92 9.07 18.20
C TYR A 132 0.56 10.49 17.77
N SER A 133 1.35 11.47 18.24
CA SER A 133 1.32 12.82 17.69
C SER A 133 1.82 12.86 16.25
N VAL A 134 1.56 13.98 15.56
CA VAL A 134 2.04 14.22 14.20
C VAL A 134 3.56 14.09 14.14
N GLU A 135 4.28 14.67 15.09
CA GLU A 135 5.74 14.67 15.18
C GLU A 135 6.29 13.29 15.49
N GLN A 136 5.62 12.54 16.37
CA GLN A 136 6.04 11.17 16.71
C GLN A 136 5.95 10.24 15.50
N LEU A 137 4.85 10.28 14.75
CA LEU A 137 4.74 9.52 13.51
C LEU A 137 5.80 9.99 12.51
N ASP A 138 5.97 11.31 12.33
CA ASP A 138 6.89 11.86 11.35
C ASP A 138 8.34 11.40 11.58
N GLN A 139 8.80 11.48 12.83
CA GLN A 139 10.13 11.00 13.23
C GLN A 139 10.27 9.49 13.09
N ALA A 140 9.24 8.73 13.48
CA ALA A 140 9.27 7.27 13.35
C ALA A 140 9.37 6.83 11.88
N LEU A 141 8.68 7.51 10.96
CA LEU A 141 8.76 7.24 9.52
C LEU A 141 10.12 7.65 8.94
N LEU A 142 10.69 8.78 9.36
CA LEU A 142 12.03 9.20 8.90
C LEU A 142 13.16 8.30 9.42
N ALA A 143 12.94 7.56 10.50
CA ALA A 143 13.89 6.59 11.04
C ALA A 143 13.88 5.25 10.28
N ILE A 144 12.90 5.02 9.39
CA ILE A 144 12.87 3.82 8.54
C ILE A 144 13.92 3.99 7.44
N PRO A 145 14.85 3.03 7.26
CA PRO A 145 15.80 3.05 6.15
C PRO A 145 15.09 3.15 4.80
N ALA A 146 15.74 3.76 3.80
CA ALA A 146 15.21 3.76 2.45
C ALA A 146 15.06 2.32 1.91
N PRO A 147 14.13 2.07 0.97
CA PRO A 147 14.07 0.78 0.28
C PRO A 147 15.43 0.38 -0.28
N PRO A 148 15.83 -0.90 -0.17
CA PRO A 148 17.13 -1.35 -0.62
C PRO A 148 17.30 -1.11 -2.12
N VAL A 149 18.51 -0.71 -2.49
CA VAL A 149 18.90 -0.57 -3.90
C VAL A 149 19.84 -1.70 -4.25
N PRO A 150 19.63 -2.36 -5.39
CA PRO A 150 20.53 -3.42 -5.82
C PRO A 150 21.89 -2.81 -6.15
N ASP A 151 22.96 -3.44 -5.66
CA ASP A 151 24.31 -3.12 -6.10
C ASP A 151 24.45 -3.52 -7.58
N GLU A 152 24.88 -2.59 -8.43
CA GLU A 152 25.08 -2.85 -9.87
C GLU A 152 26.17 -3.92 -10.12
N GLU A 153 27.05 -4.16 -9.15
CA GLU A 153 28.25 -5.02 -9.26
C GLU A 153 28.00 -6.52 -9.01
N GLY A 154 26.78 -6.91 -8.62
CA GLY A 154 26.42 -8.30 -8.29
C GLY A 154 25.89 -9.15 -9.45
N ARG A 155 25.63 -8.56 -10.63
CA ARG A 155 25.26 -9.29 -11.85
C ARG A 155 26.47 -10.05 -12.38
N SER A 156 26.78 -11.18 -11.77
CA SER A 156 27.72 -12.13 -12.34
C SER A 156 27.03 -12.80 -13.53
N ASP A 157 27.56 -12.55 -14.74
CA ASP A 157 27.14 -13.11 -16.05
C ASP A 157 26.93 -14.64 -16.05
N ILE A 158 27.40 -15.32 -15.01
CA ILE A 158 27.24 -16.76 -14.78
C ILE A 158 25.81 -17.13 -14.37
N PHE A 159 25.06 -16.30 -13.64
CA PHE A 159 23.70 -16.65 -13.20
C PHE A 159 22.65 -16.54 -14.32
N ASP A 160 22.87 -15.68 -15.32
CA ASP A 160 21.99 -15.56 -16.48
C ASP A 160 22.07 -16.78 -17.42
N VAL A 161 23.17 -17.54 -17.39
CA VAL A 161 23.42 -18.70 -18.27
C VAL A 161 22.73 -19.99 -17.79
N ILE A 162 22.38 -20.11 -16.50
CA ILE A 162 21.85 -21.37 -15.92
C ILE A 162 20.32 -21.33 -15.70
N GLY A 163 19.64 -20.24 -16.08
CA GLY A 163 18.18 -20.11 -15.92
C GLY A 163 17.68 -20.12 -14.46
N TYR A 164 18.62 -20.05 -13.51
CA TYR A 164 18.44 -20.06 -12.06
C TYR A 164 18.77 -18.70 -11.45
N GLY A 165 18.41 -17.62 -12.14
CA GLY A 165 18.26 -16.33 -11.49
C GLY A 165 17.03 -16.39 -10.60
N ASP A 166 17.12 -17.09 -9.46
CA ASP A 166 16.14 -16.96 -8.40
C ASP A 166 16.12 -15.48 -8.05
N ASN A 167 15.12 -14.77 -8.58
CA ASN A 167 14.85 -13.39 -8.24
C ASN A 167 14.44 -13.45 -6.77
N VAL A 168 15.41 -13.32 -5.85
CA VAL A 168 15.20 -13.46 -4.41
C VAL A 168 14.33 -12.30 -3.97
N SER A 169 13.01 -12.50 -4.08
CA SER A 169 12.01 -11.56 -3.63
C SER A 169 11.75 -11.81 -2.15
N THR A 170 11.99 -10.78 -1.37
CA THR A 170 11.72 -10.69 0.07
C THR A 170 10.26 -10.33 0.36
N LEU A 171 9.47 -10.02 -0.67
CA LEU A 171 8.05 -9.73 -0.52
C LEU A 171 7.28 -10.98 -0.08
N SER A 172 6.29 -10.78 0.80
CA SER A 172 5.32 -11.83 1.14
C SER A 172 4.48 -12.27 -0.07
N TRP A 173 4.40 -11.44 -1.12
CA TRP A 173 3.78 -11.79 -2.40
C TRP A 173 4.73 -11.50 -3.57
N LYS A 174 5.48 -12.53 -3.99
CA LYS A 174 6.50 -12.43 -5.05
C LYS A 174 5.94 -11.95 -6.40
N GLN A 175 4.71 -12.35 -6.73
CA GLN A 175 4.07 -11.98 -8.00
C GLN A 175 3.93 -10.45 -8.16
N ALA A 176 3.85 -9.69 -7.07
CA ALA A 176 3.88 -8.23 -7.14
C ALA A 176 5.18 -7.71 -7.76
N SER A 177 6.34 -8.26 -7.39
CA SER A 177 7.61 -7.86 -8.00
C SER A 177 7.77 -8.39 -9.43
N ASP A 178 7.24 -9.58 -9.71
CA ASP A 178 7.43 -10.23 -11.01
C ASP A 178 6.54 -9.62 -12.12
N CYS A 179 5.37 -9.10 -11.75
CA CYS A 179 4.38 -8.58 -12.69
C CYS A 179 4.24 -7.05 -12.68
N PHE A 180 4.85 -6.35 -11.73
CA PHE A 180 4.75 -4.90 -11.68
C PHE A 180 5.61 -4.24 -12.77
N ASP A 181 4.94 -3.49 -13.64
CA ASP A 181 5.57 -2.69 -14.68
C ASP A 181 5.05 -1.24 -14.57
N PRO A 182 5.93 -0.24 -14.34
CA PRO A 182 5.53 1.16 -14.23
C PRO A 182 4.94 1.75 -15.53
N GLN A 183 5.13 1.09 -16.68
CA GLN A 183 4.52 1.51 -17.95
C GLN A 183 3.08 1.00 -18.11
N GLN A 184 2.68 0.01 -17.31
CA GLN A 184 1.33 -0.50 -17.28
C GLN A 184 0.47 0.25 -16.26
N TYR A 185 -0.84 0.19 -16.42
CA TYR A 185 -1.79 0.82 -15.49
C TYR A 185 -2.27 -0.15 -14.41
N THR A 186 -1.41 -1.06 -13.95
CA THR A 186 -1.79 -2.12 -13.00
C THR A 186 -1.14 -1.88 -11.64
N SER A 187 -1.98 -1.73 -10.61
CA SER A 187 -1.58 -1.63 -9.20
C SER A 187 -1.73 -2.97 -8.48
N PHE A 188 -0.85 -3.22 -7.53
CA PHE A 188 -0.79 -4.45 -6.76
C PHE A 188 -0.94 -4.12 -5.28
N TRP A 189 -1.80 -4.87 -4.60
CA TRP A 189 -2.16 -4.67 -3.21
C TRP A 189 -2.06 -6.00 -2.49
N TRP A 190 -1.39 -6.04 -1.34
CA TRP A 190 -1.33 -7.25 -0.53
C TRP A 190 -1.28 -6.91 0.95
N THR A 191 -1.82 -7.76 1.80
CA THR A 191 -1.78 -7.52 3.25
C THR A 191 -0.35 -7.54 3.76
N ASN A 192 -0.05 -6.61 4.66
CA ASN A 192 1.23 -6.49 5.34
C ASN A 192 1.41 -7.56 6.45
N GLN A 193 0.32 -8.08 7.01
CA GLN A 193 0.30 -9.16 8.02
C GLN A 193 0.84 -8.79 9.42
N THR A 194 1.37 -7.59 9.63
CA THR A 194 1.75 -7.05 10.97
C THR A 194 0.60 -6.96 11.97
N ASP A 195 -0.63 -6.96 11.49
CA ASP A 195 -1.87 -6.93 12.25
C ASP A 195 -2.50 -8.31 12.47
N GLY A 196 -1.84 -9.38 12.01
CA GLY A 196 -2.29 -10.77 12.16
C GLY A 196 -3.23 -11.27 11.05
N TYR A 197 -3.51 -10.45 10.03
CA TYR A 197 -4.29 -10.90 8.88
C TYR A 197 -3.52 -11.91 8.01
N PRO A 198 -4.21 -12.92 7.43
CA PRO A 198 -3.58 -13.81 6.44
C PRO A 198 -3.25 -13.04 5.16
N LEU A 199 -2.43 -13.64 4.30
CA LEU A 199 -2.09 -13.06 3.01
C LEU A 199 -3.34 -12.95 2.12
N TYR A 200 -3.82 -11.73 1.90
CA TYR A 200 -4.75 -11.39 0.82
C TYR A 200 -4.03 -10.57 -0.24
N THR A 201 -4.38 -10.79 -1.50
CA THR A 201 -3.73 -10.15 -2.65
C THR A 201 -4.80 -9.66 -3.62
N HIS A 202 -4.57 -8.50 -4.22
CA HIS A 202 -5.46 -7.91 -5.20
C HIS A 202 -4.67 -7.18 -6.28
N VAL A 203 -5.04 -7.43 -7.53
CA VAL A 203 -4.54 -6.74 -8.71
C VAL A 203 -5.64 -5.83 -9.21
N HIS A 204 -5.34 -4.55 -9.41
CA HIS A 204 -6.30 -3.56 -9.89
C HIS A 204 -5.76 -2.77 -11.07
N SER A 205 -6.48 -2.79 -12.18
CA SER A 205 -6.12 -2.04 -13.40
C SER A 205 -6.87 -0.72 -13.51
N GLY A 206 -6.16 0.31 -13.96
CA GLY A 206 -6.67 1.66 -14.17
C GLY A 206 -6.64 2.54 -12.92
N ASN A 207 -7.45 3.60 -12.93
CA ASN A 207 -7.54 4.55 -11.82
C ASN A 207 -8.16 3.92 -10.57
N PHE A 208 -7.85 4.47 -9.40
CA PHE A 208 -8.48 4.03 -8.15
C PHE A 208 -10.00 4.17 -8.23
N THR A 209 -10.71 3.10 -7.85
CA THR A 209 -12.17 3.03 -7.89
C THR A 209 -12.75 2.88 -6.49
N SER A 210 -14.03 3.19 -6.34
CA SER A 210 -14.77 2.87 -5.11
C SER A 210 -14.81 1.37 -4.82
N GLN A 211 -14.83 0.53 -5.86
CA GLN A 211 -14.80 -0.92 -5.71
C GLN A 211 -13.47 -1.39 -5.10
N LEU A 212 -12.34 -0.85 -5.56
CA LEU A 212 -11.03 -1.13 -4.95
C LEU A 212 -11.04 -0.74 -3.47
N PHE A 213 -11.56 0.46 -3.15
CA PHE A 213 -11.67 0.90 -1.75
C PHE A 213 -12.48 -0.10 -0.92
N SER A 214 -13.71 -0.42 -1.33
CA SER A 214 -14.56 -1.36 -0.59
C SER A 214 -13.91 -2.74 -0.42
N LEU A 215 -13.15 -3.22 -1.41
CA LEU A 215 -12.43 -4.49 -1.31
C LEU A 215 -11.30 -4.44 -0.28
N LEU A 216 -10.53 -3.36 -0.24
CA LEU A 216 -9.44 -3.21 0.73
C LEU A 216 -9.98 -3.05 2.17
N PHE A 217 -11.12 -2.37 2.34
CA PHE A 217 -11.70 -2.16 3.67
C PHE A 217 -12.69 -3.26 4.11
N ASP A 218 -13.09 -4.16 3.21
CA ASP A 218 -13.86 -5.37 3.49
C ASP A 218 -13.40 -6.55 2.60
N PRO A 219 -12.19 -7.09 2.85
CA PRO A 219 -11.61 -8.13 2.00
C PRO A 219 -12.42 -9.43 2.00
N ALA A 220 -13.15 -9.74 3.08
CA ALA A 220 -14.04 -10.88 3.13
C ALA A 220 -15.38 -10.64 2.43
N GLY A 221 -15.90 -9.40 2.43
CA GLY A 221 -17.09 -9.04 1.65
C GLY A 221 -16.86 -9.02 0.14
N GLY A 222 -15.61 -9.02 -0.31
CA GLY A 222 -15.21 -9.31 -1.69
C GLY A 222 -15.36 -10.79 -2.07
N ALA A 223 -15.30 -11.70 -1.09
CA ALA A 223 -15.52 -13.14 -1.26
C ALA A 223 -17.02 -13.50 -1.29
N ARG A 224 -17.83 -12.75 -2.03
CA ARG A 224 -19.22 -13.16 -2.30
C ARG A 224 -19.19 -14.46 -3.12
N PRO A 225 -20.00 -15.48 -2.76
CA PRO A 225 -20.11 -16.68 -3.57
C PRO A 225 -20.69 -16.28 -4.94
N GLY A 226 -19.84 -16.30 -5.98
CA GLY A 226 -20.26 -16.04 -7.36
C GLY A 226 -19.47 -15.01 -8.17
N ARG A 227 -18.40 -14.39 -7.65
CA ARG A 227 -17.46 -13.64 -8.49
C ARG A 227 -16.03 -14.12 -8.23
N HIS A 228 -15.50 -14.84 -9.21
CA HIS A 228 -14.13 -15.36 -9.28
C HIS A 228 -13.09 -14.35 -8.78
N GLY A 229 -12.43 -14.71 -7.68
CA GLY A 229 -11.24 -14.05 -7.16
C GLY A 229 -10.44 -14.92 -6.18
N LEU A 230 -10.76 -16.22 -6.10
CA LEU A 230 -9.90 -17.23 -5.50
C LEU A 230 -9.29 -17.99 -6.67
N TYR A 231 -8.05 -17.65 -7.05
CA TYR A 231 -7.25 -18.61 -7.80
C TYR A 231 -6.61 -19.56 -6.78
N PRO A 232 -6.96 -20.85 -6.76
CA PRO A 232 -6.04 -21.86 -6.27
C PRO A 232 -4.80 -21.88 -7.19
N PRO A 233 -3.66 -22.43 -6.76
CA PRO A 233 -2.46 -22.45 -7.58
C PRO A 233 -2.78 -23.11 -8.92
N MET A 234 -2.74 -22.35 -10.01
CA MET A 234 -2.51 -22.93 -11.33
C MET A 234 -1.01 -23.13 -11.41
N PHE A 235 -0.54 -24.35 -11.20
CA PHE A 235 0.47 -25.06 -11.98
C PHE A 235 0.61 -26.47 -11.38
N GLU A 236 0.47 -27.49 -12.22
CA GLU A 236 1.23 -28.75 -12.06
C GLU A 236 2.68 -28.49 -12.50
#